data_AF-A0A7J8L7J7-F1
#
_entry.id   AF-A0A7J8L7J7-F1
#
_cell.length_a   1.000
_cell.length_b   1.000
_cell.length_c   1.000
_cell.angle_alpha   90.00
_cell.angle_beta   90.00
_cell.angle_gamma   90.00
#
_symmetry.space_group_name_H-M   'P 1'
#
loop_
_entity.id
_entity.type
_entity.pdbx_description
1 polymer ?
#
loop_
_entity_poly.entity_id
_entity_poly.type
_entity_poly.pdbx_seq_one_letter_code
_entity_poly.pdbx_strand_id
1 'polypeptide(L)'
;MAVASVVAYILLFISSTMWMGEARIPGVYSGGAWQNAHATFYGGSDASGTMGMYFSLILLISHFRLNKTLKPTNTDFAGGACGYGNLYSQGYGVNTAALSTALFNNGFSCGACFEIKCASDPQWCHSGSPSIFITATNFCPPNYALPSDNGGWCNPPRPHFDLAMPMFLKIAEYRAGIVPVSYR
;
A
#
# COMPACT_ATOMS: atom_id res chain seq x y z
N MET A 1 0.40 -7.68 -52.23
CA MET A 1 -0.36 -6.65 -51.48
C MET A 1 -0.79 -7.12 -50.08
N ALA A 2 -1.08 -8.40 -49.84
CA ALA A 2 -1.48 -8.90 -48.50
C ALA A 2 -0.36 -8.88 -47.43
N VAL A 3 0.90 -9.09 -47.82
CA VAL A 3 2.04 -9.15 -46.88
C VAL A 3 2.33 -7.80 -46.22
N ALA A 4 2.13 -6.70 -46.94
CA ALA A 4 2.34 -5.34 -46.44
C ALA A 4 1.31 -4.96 -45.35
N SER A 5 0.06 -5.41 -45.48
CA SER A 5 -0.97 -5.15 -44.47
C SER A 5 -0.72 -5.90 -43.17
N VAL A 6 -0.22 -7.14 -43.22
CA VAL A 6 0.08 -7.93 -42.00
C VAL A 6 1.22 -7.29 -41.20
N VAL A 7 2.26 -6.81 -41.88
CA VAL A 7 3.37 -6.09 -41.23
C VAL A 7 2.89 -4.79 -40.58
N ALA A 8 1.98 -4.06 -41.24
CA ALA A 8 1.39 -2.84 -40.67
C ALA A 8 0.56 -3.12 -39.39
N TYR A 9 -0.24 -4.19 -39.37
CA TYR A 9 -1.00 -4.57 -38.17
C TYR A 9 -0.10 -5.01 -37.02
N ILE A 10 0.99 -5.75 -37.30
CA ILE A 10 1.95 -6.16 -36.27
C ILE A 10 2.68 -4.95 -35.68
N LEU A 11 3.09 -3.99 -36.51
CA LEU A 11 3.75 -2.76 -36.05
C LEU A 11 2.81 -1.87 -35.23
N LEU A 12 1.54 -1.75 -35.63
CA LEU A 12 0.52 -1.05 -34.85
C LEU A 12 0.28 -1.73 -33.50
N PHE A 13 0.21 -3.06 -33.47
CA PHE A 13 0.01 -3.81 -32.23
C PHE A 13 1.21 -3.67 -31.28
N ILE A 14 2.45 -3.78 -31.80
CA ILE A 14 3.67 -3.61 -31.00
C ILE A 14 3.75 -2.18 -30.43
N SER A 15 3.41 -1.15 -31.24
CA SER A 15 3.37 0.23 -30.77
C SER A 15 2.36 0.47 -29.64
N SER A 16 1.24 -0.26 -29.63
CA SER A 16 0.23 -0.17 -28.57
C SER A 16 0.67 -0.87 -27.26
N THR A 17 1.55 -1.87 -27.34
CA THR A 17 2.04 -2.62 -26.17
C THR A 17 3.21 -1.96 -25.45
N MET A 18 3.88 -0.99 -26.07
CA MET A 18 4.99 -0.23 -25.45
C MET A 18 4.52 0.93 -24.55
N TRP A 19 3.21 1.01 -24.28
CA TRP A 19 2.58 2.02 -23.42
C TRP A 19 2.27 1.53 -22.00
N MET A 20 2.97 0.51 -21.51
CA MET A 20 3.12 0.34 -20.06
C MET A 20 4.45 0.97 -19.65
N GLY A 21 4.52 2.31 -19.79
CA GLY A 21 5.57 3.09 -19.16
C GLY A 21 5.53 2.83 -17.66
N GLU A 22 6.72 2.69 -17.07
CA GLU A 22 6.97 2.59 -15.64
C GLU A 22 6.05 3.54 -14.87
N ALA A 23 4.92 3.05 -14.36
CA ALA A 23 3.94 3.86 -13.64
C ALA A 23 4.41 4.09 -12.21
N ARG A 24 5.66 4.55 -12.05
CA ARG A 24 6.02 5.36 -10.90
C ARG A 24 5.53 6.75 -11.25
N ILE A 25 4.31 7.10 -10.83
CA ILE A 25 3.82 8.48 -10.94
C ILE A 25 4.86 9.34 -10.21
N PRO A 26 5.72 10.11 -10.90
CA PRO A 26 6.59 11.07 -10.24
C PRO A 26 5.72 12.32 -10.06
N GLY A 27 4.68 12.17 -9.25
CA GLY A 27 3.84 13.28 -8.86
C GLY A 27 4.65 14.10 -7.88
N VAL A 28 5.07 15.30 -8.30
CA VAL A 28 5.51 16.33 -7.35
C VAL A 28 4.30 16.65 -6.49
N TYR A 29 4.30 16.13 -5.27
CA TYR A 29 3.25 16.32 -4.29
C TYR A 29 3.05 17.83 -4.04
N SER A 30 2.01 18.42 -4.63
CA SER A 30 1.65 19.82 -4.37
C SER A 30 0.76 19.84 -3.13
N GLY A 31 1.35 20.13 -1.97
CA GLY A 31 0.68 20.09 -0.67
C GLY A 31 -0.69 20.75 -0.66
N GLY A 32 -1.73 19.92 -0.69
CA GLY A 32 -3.12 20.36 -0.60
C GLY A 32 -3.50 20.83 0.80
N ALA A 33 -4.76 21.18 0.97
CA ALA A 33 -5.32 21.43 2.30
C ALA A 33 -5.23 20.15 3.15
N TRP A 34 -4.88 20.32 4.43
CA TRP A 34 -4.85 19.22 5.39
C TRP A 34 -6.24 18.61 5.56
N GLN A 35 -6.30 17.28 5.50
CA GLN A 35 -7.51 16.49 5.70
C GLN A 35 -7.38 15.64 6.95
N ASN A 36 -8.49 15.37 7.62
CA ASN A 36 -8.50 14.55 8.83
C ASN A 36 -8.61 13.05 8.47
N ALA A 37 -7.81 12.24 9.16
CA ALA A 37 -7.84 10.79 9.10
C ALA A 37 -7.44 10.22 10.46
N HIS A 38 -7.31 8.90 10.53
CA HIS A 38 -6.70 8.24 11.68
C HIS A 38 -5.57 7.35 11.23
N ALA A 39 -4.63 7.11 12.13
CA ALA A 39 -3.53 6.20 11.91
C ALA A 39 -3.49 5.13 13.00
N THR A 40 -3.29 3.89 12.57
CA THR A 40 -2.83 2.77 13.42
C THR A 40 -1.47 2.31 12.92
N PHE A 41 -0.94 1.25 13.52
CA PHE A 41 0.21 0.56 12.98
C PHE A 41 0.01 -0.95 12.89
N TYR A 42 0.74 -1.55 11.97
CA TYR A 42 0.83 -3.00 11.81
C TYR A 42 2.26 -3.44 11.51
N GLY A 43 2.49 -4.74 11.65
CA GLY A 43 3.82 -5.35 11.52
C GLY A 43 4.70 -5.13 12.76
N GLY A 44 5.96 -5.59 12.65
CA GLY A 44 6.97 -5.48 13.71
C GLY A 44 7.88 -4.27 13.55
N SER A 45 8.89 -4.17 14.42
CA SER A 45 9.90 -3.10 14.40
C SER A 45 10.72 -3.04 13.11
N ASP A 46 10.77 -4.15 12.38
CA ASP A 46 11.45 -4.32 11.08
C ASP A 46 10.54 -4.05 9.87
N ALA A 47 9.28 -3.64 10.09
CA ALA A 47 8.25 -3.46 9.06
C ALA A 47 8.05 -4.66 8.12
N SER A 48 8.56 -5.86 8.43
CA SER A 48 8.47 -7.02 7.52
C SER A 48 7.02 -7.45 7.29
N GLY A 49 6.15 -7.25 8.30
CA GLY A 49 4.71 -7.46 8.21
C GLY A 49 3.99 -6.55 7.21
N THR A 50 4.61 -5.44 6.76
CA THR A 50 4.01 -4.56 5.76
C THR A 50 4.12 -5.10 4.33
N MET A 51 4.98 -6.10 4.12
CA MET A 51 5.31 -6.71 2.83
C MET A 51 4.23 -7.68 2.29
N GLY A 52 3.07 -7.79 2.95
CA GLY A 52 1.86 -8.47 2.46
C GLY A 52 2.06 -9.87 1.85
N MET A 53 1.91 -10.92 2.65
CA MET A 53 1.81 -12.30 2.14
C MET A 53 0.40 -12.54 1.58
N TYR A 54 0.26 -12.56 0.26
CA TYR A 54 -0.94 -13.17 -0.34
C TYR A 54 -0.75 -14.69 -0.30
N PHE A 55 -1.34 -15.35 0.70
CA PHE A 55 -1.45 -16.81 0.71
C PHE A 55 -2.45 -17.20 -0.40
N SER A 56 -1.95 -17.42 -1.61
CA SER A 56 -2.79 -17.84 -2.72
C SER A 56 -3.36 -19.23 -2.44
N LEU A 57 -4.68 -19.35 -2.64
CA LEU A 57 -5.49 -20.56 -2.55
C LEU A 57 -4.94 -21.73 -3.41
N ILE A 58 -3.94 -21.49 -4.25
CA ILE A 58 -3.18 -22.49 -5.01
C ILE A 58 -2.51 -23.52 -4.10
N LEU A 59 -2.12 -23.16 -2.86
CA LEU A 59 -1.49 -24.13 -1.94
C LEU A 59 -2.46 -25.21 -1.44
N LEU A 60 -3.77 -24.97 -1.46
CA LEU A 60 -4.80 -25.91 -0.98
C LEU A 60 -5.25 -26.93 -2.04
N ILE A 61 -4.89 -26.77 -3.31
CA ILE A 61 -5.33 -27.64 -4.43
C ILE A 61 -4.20 -28.59 -4.91
N SER A 62 -3.04 -28.59 -4.23
CA SER A 62 -1.80 -29.27 -4.67
C SER A 62 -1.80 -30.81 -4.65
N HIS A 63 -2.96 -31.49 -4.62
CA HIS A 63 -3.01 -32.93 -4.93
C HIS A 63 -2.93 -33.25 -6.44
N PHE A 64 -3.03 -32.25 -7.32
CA PHE A 64 -2.84 -32.46 -8.75
C PHE A 64 -1.46 -32.01 -9.23
N ARG A 65 -0.65 -33.02 -9.55
CA ARG A 65 0.68 -32.95 -10.14
C ARG A 65 0.76 -31.93 -11.29
N LEU A 66 1.48 -30.82 -11.08
CA LEU A 66 2.12 -30.09 -12.17
C LEU A 66 3.64 -30.12 -12.02
N ASN A 67 4.29 -30.19 -13.16
CA ASN A 67 5.71 -30.42 -13.41
C ASN A 67 6.64 -29.61 -12.49
N LYS A 68 7.60 -30.31 -11.86
CA LYS A 68 8.61 -29.79 -10.91
C LYS A 68 9.70 -28.90 -11.57
N THR A 69 9.35 -27.91 -12.39
CA THR A 69 10.35 -27.00 -12.98
C THR A 69 10.04 -25.51 -12.88
N LEU A 70 8.90 -25.13 -12.30
CA LEU A 70 8.71 -23.78 -11.77
C LEU A 70 8.72 -23.87 -10.24
N LYS A 71 9.92 -23.73 -9.64
CA LYS A 71 9.99 -23.28 -8.26
C LYS A 71 9.42 -21.85 -8.27
N PRO A 72 8.30 -21.54 -7.60
CA PRO A 72 7.99 -20.15 -7.34
C PRO A 72 9.17 -19.62 -6.54
N THR A 73 9.92 -18.69 -7.09
CA THR A 73 10.90 -17.95 -6.32
C THR A 73 10.12 -17.25 -5.20
N ASN A 74 10.64 -17.23 -3.98
CA ASN A 74 10.03 -16.57 -2.82
C ASN A 74 9.81 -15.03 -3.01
N THR A 75 10.03 -14.53 -4.23
CA THR A 75 9.85 -13.16 -4.69
C THR A 75 8.47 -12.89 -5.29
N ASP A 76 7.68 -13.92 -5.62
CA ASP A 76 6.47 -13.74 -6.45
C ASP A 76 5.15 -13.66 -5.65
N PHE A 77 5.19 -13.70 -4.31
CA PHE A 77 3.98 -13.70 -3.45
C PHE A 77 3.99 -12.72 -2.27
N ALA A 78 5.02 -11.89 -2.14
CA ALA A 78 5.14 -10.89 -1.07
C ALA A 78 5.13 -9.50 -1.71
N GLY A 79 3.97 -8.89 -1.92
CA GLY A 79 3.88 -7.59 -2.61
C GLY A 79 2.73 -6.68 -2.15
N GLY A 80 1.94 -7.11 -1.18
CA GLY A 80 0.73 -6.39 -0.77
C GLY A 80 -0.29 -6.21 -1.91
N ALA A 81 -1.34 -5.45 -1.66
CA ALA A 81 -2.39 -5.18 -2.64
C ALA A 81 -1.93 -4.33 -3.84
N CYS A 82 -0.77 -3.67 -3.74
CA CYS A 82 -0.19 -2.91 -4.84
C CYS A 82 0.81 -3.72 -5.70
N GLY A 83 1.12 -4.96 -5.33
CA GLY A 83 1.97 -5.86 -6.14
C GLY A 83 3.44 -5.46 -6.22
N TYR A 84 3.96 -4.67 -5.28
CA TYR A 84 5.33 -4.12 -5.35
C TYR A 84 6.44 -5.11 -5.00
N GLY A 85 6.13 -6.37 -4.71
CA GLY A 85 7.14 -7.31 -4.27
C GLY A 85 7.76 -6.88 -2.92
N ASN A 86 9.05 -7.14 -2.74
CA ASN A 86 9.77 -6.72 -1.55
C ASN A 86 9.99 -5.19 -1.53
N LEU A 87 9.32 -4.50 -0.61
CA LEU A 87 9.35 -3.03 -0.51
C LEU A 87 10.74 -2.48 -0.12
N TYR A 88 11.61 -3.27 0.51
CA TYR A 88 13.01 -2.90 0.74
C TYR A 88 13.79 -2.87 -0.57
N SER A 89 13.62 -3.89 -1.42
CA SER A 89 14.27 -3.97 -2.73
C SER A 89 13.76 -2.89 -3.69
N GLN A 90 12.51 -2.47 -3.54
CA GLN A 90 11.93 -1.35 -4.29
C GLN A 90 12.38 0.03 -3.79
N GLY A 91 13.01 0.12 -2.62
CA GLY A 91 13.48 1.38 -2.03
C GLY A 91 12.45 2.12 -1.18
N TYR A 92 11.26 1.56 -0.94
CA TYR A 92 10.27 2.14 -0.03
C TYR A 92 10.67 1.94 1.45
N GLY A 93 11.30 0.81 1.76
CA GLY A 93 11.76 0.47 3.11
C GLY A 93 10.62 0.48 4.14
N VAL A 94 10.81 1.22 5.22
CA VAL A 94 9.81 1.34 6.30
C VAL A 94 8.77 2.44 6.08
N ASN A 95 8.97 3.31 5.09
CA ASN A 95 8.10 4.48 4.83
C ASN A 95 6.83 4.08 4.08
N THR A 96 6.09 3.11 4.62
CA THR A 96 4.99 2.43 3.93
C THR A 96 3.72 2.42 4.76
N ALA A 97 2.57 2.42 4.08
CA ALA A 97 1.25 2.35 4.71
C ALA A 97 0.27 1.51 3.90
N ALA A 98 -0.65 0.85 4.61
CA ALA A 98 -1.85 0.27 4.03
C ALA A 98 -3.00 1.28 4.14
N LEU A 99 -3.67 1.53 3.01
CA LEU A 99 -4.78 2.49 2.96
C LEU A 99 -6.12 1.81 3.19
N SER A 100 -7.02 2.46 3.92
CA SER A 100 -8.42 2.03 4.01
C SER A 100 -9.12 2.11 2.66
N THR A 101 -10.28 1.47 2.54
CA THR A 101 -11.09 1.48 1.31
C THR A 101 -11.38 2.89 0.79
N ALA A 102 -11.60 3.86 1.68
CA ALA A 102 -11.85 5.25 1.30
C ALA A 102 -10.64 5.92 0.62
N LEU A 103 -9.41 5.52 0.99
CA LEU A 103 -8.17 6.11 0.48
C LEU A 103 -7.53 5.29 -0.64
N PHE A 104 -7.66 3.96 -0.57
CA PHE A 104 -7.05 3.03 -1.53
C PHE A 104 -7.64 3.18 -2.93
N ASN A 105 -8.93 3.52 -3.02
CA ASN A 105 -9.66 3.75 -4.27
C ASN A 105 -9.38 2.66 -5.32
N ASN A 106 -9.67 1.39 -4.99
CA ASN A 106 -9.43 0.24 -5.89
C ASN A 106 -7.99 0.13 -6.45
N GLY A 107 -6.99 0.64 -5.71
CA GLY A 107 -5.58 0.58 -6.10
C GLY A 107 -5.10 1.77 -6.92
N PHE A 108 -5.96 2.74 -7.24
CA PHE A 108 -5.55 3.98 -7.93
C PHE A 108 -4.60 4.83 -7.08
N SER A 109 -4.63 4.66 -5.76
CA SER A 109 -3.71 5.36 -4.84
C SER A 109 -2.41 4.59 -4.57
N CYS A 110 -2.21 3.41 -5.17
CA CYS A 110 -0.94 2.68 -5.03
C CYS A 110 0.22 3.52 -5.56
N GLY A 111 1.28 3.65 -4.76
CA GLY A 111 2.46 4.45 -5.09
C GLY A 111 2.30 5.94 -4.82
N ALA A 112 1.13 6.39 -4.36
CA ALA A 112 0.94 7.77 -3.91
C ALA A 112 1.72 8.02 -2.61
N CYS A 113 2.34 9.19 -2.52
CA CYS A 113 3.03 9.67 -1.33
C CYS A 113 2.11 10.59 -0.53
N PHE A 114 2.05 10.38 0.78
CA PHE A 114 1.28 11.22 1.70
C PHE A 114 2.19 11.82 2.75
N GLU A 115 1.93 13.08 3.09
CA GLU A 115 2.49 13.69 4.29
C GLU A 115 1.47 13.58 5.42
N ILE A 116 1.88 12.97 6.53
CA ILE A 116 1.00 12.69 7.67
C ILE A 116 1.61 13.31 8.92
N LYS A 117 0.79 13.94 9.75
CA LYS A 117 1.17 14.41 11.09
C LYS A 117 0.11 14.05 12.12
N CYS A 118 0.54 13.73 13.33
CA CYS A 118 -0.37 13.52 14.44
C CYS A 118 -1.02 14.85 14.86
N ALA A 119 -2.34 14.87 14.95
CA ALA A 119 -3.13 16.09 15.15
C ALA A 119 -4.18 15.88 16.23
N SER A 120 -4.38 16.90 17.07
CA SER A 120 -5.47 16.93 18.06
C SER A 120 -5.40 15.87 19.18
N ASP A 121 -4.20 15.39 19.53
CA ASP A 121 -4.00 14.51 20.69
C ASP A 121 -2.65 14.73 21.41
N PRO A 122 -2.55 15.68 22.35
CA PRO A 122 -1.29 15.99 23.03
C PRO A 122 -0.83 14.91 24.01
N GLN A 123 -1.68 13.92 24.33
CA GLN A 123 -1.31 12.82 25.24
C GLN A 123 -0.52 11.74 24.50
N TRP A 124 -0.88 11.48 23.24
CA TRP A 124 -0.32 10.39 22.45
C TRP A 124 0.58 10.85 21.31
N CYS A 125 0.35 12.05 20.77
CA CYS A 125 1.22 12.62 19.74
C CYS A 125 2.54 13.11 20.33
N HIS A 126 3.63 13.00 19.57
CA HIS A 126 4.90 13.61 19.94
C HIS A 126 4.83 15.14 19.93
N SER A 127 5.54 15.76 20.88
CA SER A 127 5.68 17.22 20.97
C SER A 127 6.18 17.83 19.66
N GLY A 128 5.50 18.88 19.19
CA GLY A 128 5.83 19.54 17.92
C GLY A 128 5.15 18.94 16.68
N SER A 129 4.32 17.89 16.85
CA SER A 129 3.56 17.26 15.76
C SER A 129 4.42 16.98 14.51
N PRO A 130 5.50 16.19 14.64
CA PRO A 130 6.39 15.88 13.51
C PRO A 130 5.59 15.29 12.35
N SER A 131 5.93 15.69 11.13
CA SER A 131 5.36 15.10 9.92
C SER A 131 6.24 13.95 9.42
N ILE A 132 5.59 12.95 8.85
CA ILE A 132 6.22 11.82 8.17
C ILE A 132 5.74 11.75 6.73
N PHE A 133 6.60 11.23 5.86
CA PHE A 133 6.25 10.90 4.49
C PHE A 133 6.15 9.38 4.37
N ILE A 134 5.03 8.91 3.85
CA ILE A 134 4.79 7.50 3.58
C ILE A 134 4.35 7.30 2.15
N THR A 135 4.55 6.09 1.63
CA THR A 135 4.01 5.66 0.34
C THR A 135 2.92 4.62 0.58
N ALA A 136 1.83 4.73 -0.17
CA ALA A 136 0.78 3.73 -0.18
C ALA A 136 1.25 2.48 -0.94
N THR A 137 1.45 1.39 -0.21
CA THR A 137 1.97 0.14 -0.78
C THR A 137 1.04 -1.05 -0.54
N ASN A 138 -0.01 -0.87 0.26
CA ASN A 138 -0.92 -1.95 0.60
C ASN A 138 -2.35 -1.45 0.85
N PHE A 139 -3.25 -2.41 1.07
CA PHE A 139 -4.66 -2.19 1.34
C PHE A 139 -5.01 -2.71 2.73
N CYS A 140 -5.73 -1.91 3.51
CA CYS A 140 -6.33 -2.34 4.76
C CYS A 140 -7.79 -2.73 4.53
N PRO A 141 -8.13 -4.03 4.54
CA PRO A 141 -9.48 -4.50 4.27
C PRO A 141 -10.44 -4.09 5.40
N PRO A 142 -11.70 -3.78 5.07
CA PRO A 142 -12.72 -3.48 6.07
C PRO A 142 -13.09 -4.73 6.86
N ASN A 143 -13.37 -4.55 8.15
CA ASN A 143 -13.93 -5.55 9.03
C ASN A 143 -15.31 -5.11 9.52
N TYR A 144 -16.35 -5.49 8.78
CA TYR A 144 -17.74 -5.15 9.10
C TYR A 144 -18.32 -5.88 10.32
N ALA A 145 -17.60 -6.85 10.88
CA ALA A 145 -17.98 -7.49 12.14
C ALA A 145 -17.67 -6.60 13.36
N LEU A 146 -16.83 -5.57 13.19
CA LEU A 146 -16.45 -4.64 14.24
C LEU A 146 -16.92 -3.22 13.93
N PRO A 147 -17.32 -2.44 14.95
CA PRO A 147 -17.62 -1.02 14.80
C PRO A 147 -16.40 -0.23 14.30
N SER A 148 -16.63 0.81 13.49
CA SER A 148 -15.56 1.65 12.90
C SER A 148 -14.75 2.45 13.94
N ASP A 149 -15.27 2.59 15.14
CA ASP A 149 -14.68 3.22 16.32
C ASP A 149 -14.09 2.21 17.32
N ASN A 150 -14.24 0.91 17.07
CA ASN A 150 -13.75 -0.14 17.96
C ASN A 150 -13.26 -1.38 17.19
N GLY A 151 -12.12 -1.23 16.51
CA GLY A 151 -11.43 -2.31 15.79
C GLY A 151 -11.74 -2.40 14.29
N GLY A 152 -12.83 -1.77 13.82
CA GLY A 152 -13.15 -1.61 12.39
C GLY A 152 -12.50 -0.39 11.73
N TRP A 153 -11.25 -0.07 12.07
CA TRP A 153 -10.62 1.22 11.71
C TRP A 153 -10.61 1.54 10.21
N CYS A 154 -10.51 0.49 9.37
CA CYS A 154 -10.45 0.60 7.92
C CYS A 154 -11.83 0.55 7.23
N ASN A 155 -12.92 0.52 8.01
CA ASN A 155 -14.28 0.48 7.48
C ASN A 155 -14.63 1.80 6.76
N PRO A 156 -15.22 1.74 5.55
CA PRO A 156 -15.78 2.92 4.90
C PRO A 156 -16.83 3.61 5.79
N PRO A 157 -16.99 4.94 5.70
CA PRO A 157 -16.33 5.88 4.78
C PRO A 157 -15.05 6.52 5.36
N ARG A 158 -14.47 5.96 6.42
CA ARG A 158 -13.41 6.62 7.20
C ARG A 158 -12.05 6.58 6.46
N PRO A 159 -11.40 7.74 6.23
CA PRO A 159 -10.01 7.78 5.81
C PRO A 159 -9.12 7.26 6.95
N HIS A 160 -8.36 6.21 6.68
CA HIS A 160 -7.51 5.57 7.68
C HIS A 160 -6.22 5.03 7.06
N PHE A 161 -5.11 5.24 7.78
CA PHE A 161 -3.78 4.79 7.42
C PHE A 161 -3.32 3.74 8.43
N ASP A 162 -2.99 2.55 7.94
CA ASP A 162 -2.30 1.57 8.76
C ASP A 162 -0.82 1.64 8.45
N LEU A 163 -0.05 2.28 9.33
CA LEU A 163 1.36 2.60 9.10
C LEU A 163 2.25 1.42 9.46
N ALA A 164 3.45 1.35 8.87
CA ALA A 164 4.51 0.56 9.47
C ALA A 164 4.78 1.04 10.91
N MET A 165 4.89 0.14 11.88
CA MET A 165 5.24 0.45 13.27
C MET A 165 6.37 1.49 13.42
N PRO A 166 7.55 1.37 12.76
CA PRO A 166 8.60 2.38 12.87
C PRO A 166 8.21 3.79 12.37
N MET A 167 7.19 3.91 11.51
CA MET A 167 6.69 5.21 11.05
C MET A 167 5.65 5.79 11.99
N PHE A 168 4.77 4.96 12.54
CA PHE A 168 3.83 5.38 13.57
C PHE A 168 4.56 5.93 14.80
N LEU A 169 5.64 5.27 15.23
CA LEU A 169 6.43 5.68 16.39
C LEU A 169 7.16 7.02 16.21
N LYS A 170 7.28 7.52 14.98
CA LYS A 170 7.81 8.87 14.71
C LYS A 170 6.80 9.97 15.01
N ILE A 171 5.49 9.67 15.02
CA ILE A 171 4.43 10.67 15.21
C ILE A 171 3.64 10.48 16.51
N ALA A 172 3.61 9.26 17.05
CA ALA A 172 2.85 8.92 18.24
C ALA A 172 3.51 7.84 19.09
N GLU A 173 3.07 7.73 20.34
CA GLU A 173 3.51 6.72 21.29
C GLU A 173 2.94 5.33 20.98
N TYR A 174 3.74 4.27 21.15
CA TYR A 174 3.32 2.88 20.89
C TYR A 174 2.01 2.50 21.60
N ARG A 175 1.81 3.01 22.83
CA ARG A 175 0.66 2.71 23.69
C ARG A 175 -0.65 3.34 23.22
N ALA A 176 -0.60 4.32 22.31
CA ALA A 176 -1.79 4.98 21.80
C ALA A 176 -2.69 4.03 21.00
N GLY A 177 -2.08 3.11 20.25
CA GLY A 177 -2.76 2.15 19.36
C GLY A 177 -3.37 2.80 18.12
N ILE A 178 -4.19 3.84 18.31
CA ILE A 178 -4.76 4.68 17.25
C ILE A 178 -4.61 6.15 17.62
N VAL A 179 -4.26 6.98 16.64
CA VAL A 179 -4.23 8.44 16.83
C VAL A 179 -4.96 9.16 15.71
N PRO A 180 -5.60 10.31 16.02
CA PRO A 180 -6.05 11.24 15.00
C PRO A 180 -4.85 11.84 14.26
N VAL A 181 -4.93 11.88 12.93
CA VAL A 181 -3.89 12.46 12.08
C VAL A 181 -4.49 13.44 11.09
N SER A 182 -3.69 14.42 10.70
CA SER A 182 -3.93 15.18 9.49
C SER A 182 -3.00 14.66 8.40
N TYR A 183 -3.54 14.46 7.21
CA TYR A 183 -2.76 14.08 6.04
C TYR A 183 -3.02 15.05 4.90
N ARG A 184 -2.13 15.03 3.94
CA ARG A 184 -2.33 15.69 2.66
C ARG A 184 -1.72 14.82 1.56
#